data_AF-A0A178TCH9-F1
#
_entry.id   AF-A0A178TCH9-F1
#
_cell.length_a   1.000
_cell.length_b   1.000
_cell.length_c   1.000
_cell.angle_alpha   90.00
_cell.angle_beta   90.00
_cell.angle_gamma   90.00
#
_symmetry.space_group_name_H-M   'P 1'
#
loop_
_entity.id
_entity.type
_entity.pdbx_description
1 polymer ?
#
loop_
_entity_poly.entity_id
_entity_poly.type
_entity_poly.pdbx_seq_one_letter_code
_entity_poly.pdbx_strand_id
1 'polypeptide(L)'
;MGKEKLREGYTTGACATAATKAALCALITGVKQTEATIMLPIGREVTFAIVSCEMEEERASATVIKDGGDDPDVTHGASIVATVSWTEEGIHIDGGEGVGRVTKPGLPIPVGEAAINPVPRQMMMDVANELMTKYGIKRGVRIIISVPNGEEIAKKTLNGRLGIVGGISILGTRGIVVPFSTSAYRASIVRALEVAVACGCDHVVVTTGGRSETYAMKQYPHLKEEAFIEMGDFVGFTLKQCKRLGIKKSVARWDDGKIFESRPRRYDGSFQKCTC
;
A
#
# COMPACT_ATOMS: atom_id res chain seq x y z
N MET A 1 -27.64 14.66 -18.34
CA MET A 1 -27.26 13.86 -17.15
C MET A 1 -25.92 14.35 -16.65
N GLY A 2 -25.88 15.04 -15.51
CA GLY A 2 -24.61 15.37 -14.87
C GLY A 2 -23.88 14.08 -14.51
N LYS A 3 -22.57 14.00 -14.78
CA LYS A 3 -21.75 12.89 -14.29
C LYS A 3 -21.88 12.88 -12.76
N GLU A 4 -22.53 11.85 -12.20
CA GLU A 4 -22.48 11.61 -10.76
C GLU A 4 -21.02 11.56 -10.34
N LYS A 5 -20.66 12.38 -9.35
CA LYS A 5 -19.31 12.47 -8.85
C LYS A 5 -19.07 11.23 -7.99
N LEU A 6 -18.24 10.31 -8.49
CA LEU A 6 -17.85 9.09 -7.78
C LEU A 6 -17.33 9.42 -6.37
N ARG A 7 -17.74 8.62 -5.39
CA ARG A 7 -17.42 8.80 -3.97
C ARG A 7 -15.98 8.41 -3.67
N GLU A 8 -15.26 9.28 -2.97
CA GLU A 8 -13.95 8.97 -2.41
C GLU A 8 -14.07 7.99 -1.24
N GLY A 9 -13.07 7.12 -1.09
CA GLY A 9 -12.90 6.28 0.07
C GLY A 9 -11.74 6.71 0.96
N TYR A 10 -11.41 5.84 1.91
CA TYR A 10 -10.29 5.99 2.83
C TYR A 10 -9.31 4.84 2.69
N THR A 11 -8.03 5.19 2.82
CA THR A 11 -6.95 4.21 2.69
C THR A 11 -6.86 3.29 3.91
N THR A 12 -6.25 2.12 3.78
CA THR A 12 -5.99 1.22 4.93
C THR A 12 -5.20 1.93 6.04
N GLY A 13 -4.28 2.83 5.68
CA GLY A 13 -3.54 3.65 6.64
C GLY A 13 -4.40 4.64 7.44
N ALA A 14 -5.40 5.26 6.79
CA ALA A 14 -6.33 6.15 7.50
C ALA A 14 -7.22 5.36 8.46
N CYS A 15 -7.76 4.21 8.03
CA CYS A 15 -8.54 3.32 8.89
C CYS A 15 -7.72 2.81 10.09
N ALA A 16 -6.48 2.38 9.85
CA ALA A 16 -5.57 1.94 10.93
C ALA A 16 -5.30 3.07 11.93
N THR A 17 -5.06 4.30 11.45
CA THR A 17 -4.84 5.46 12.32
C THR A 17 -6.07 5.79 13.17
N ALA A 18 -7.26 5.75 12.58
CA ALA A 18 -8.51 5.97 13.32
C ALA A 18 -8.76 4.89 14.37
N ALA A 19 -8.52 3.62 14.03
CA ALA A 19 -8.58 2.51 14.98
C ALA A 19 -7.56 2.70 16.12
N THR A 20 -6.32 3.09 15.82
CA THR A 20 -5.29 3.40 16.83
C THR A 20 -5.75 4.52 17.76
N LYS A 21 -6.30 5.61 17.21
CA LYS A 21 -6.81 6.73 18.02
C LYS A 21 -7.90 6.27 18.99
N ALA A 22 -8.87 5.50 18.49
CA ALA A 22 -9.97 5.00 19.29
C ALA A 22 -9.49 4.05 20.40
N ALA A 23 -8.65 3.07 20.05
CA ALA A 23 -8.14 2.09 21.00
C ALA A 23 -7.29 2.75 22.10
N LEU A 24 -6.41 3.68 21.73
CA LEU A 24 -5.55 4.38 22.70
C LEU A 24 -6.35 5.35 23.57
N CYS A 25 -7.33 6.06 23.01
CA CYS A 25 -8.24 6.88 23.79
C CYS A 25 -8.99 6.02 24.82
N ALA A 26 -9.53 4.87 24.40
CA ALA A 26 -10.21 3.95 25.31
C ALA A 26 -9.29 3.44 26.42
N LEU A 27 -8.07 3.03 26.08
CA LEU A 27 -7.08 2.56 27.06
C LEU A 27 -6.71 3.64 28.09
N ILE A 28 -6.62 4.90 27.66
CA ILE A 28 -6.28 6.03 28.54
C ILE A 28 -7.46 6.39 29.45
N THR A 29 -8.67 6.49 28.90
CA THR A 29 -9.81 7.07 29.60
C THR A 29 -10.68 6.04 30.31
N GLY A 30 -10.51 4.75 30.02
CA GLY A 30 -11.42 3.70 30.49
C GLY A 30 -12.79 3.73 29.81
N VAL A 31 -12.94 4.41 28.67
CA VAL A 31 -14.23 4.62 28.00
C VAL A 31 -14.18 4.12 26.56
N LYS A 32 -15.10 3.23 26.19
CA LYS A 32 -15.21 2.73 24.82
C LYS A 32 -15.54 3.86 23.84
N GLN A 33 -14.87 3.86 22.69
CA GLN A 33 -15.08 4.86 21.64
C GLN A 33 -16.01 4.31 20.57
N THR A 34 -16.93 5.15 20.08
CA THR A 34 -17.83 4.84 18.95
C THR A 34 -17.40 5.53 17.66
N GLU A 35 -16.52 6.53 17.75
CA GLU A 35 -15.97 7.27 16.63
C GLU A 35 -14.55 7.75 16.94
N ALA A 36 -13.79 8.09 15.89
CA ALA A 36 -12.50 8.74 16.03
C ALA A 36 -12.25 9.73 14.89
N THR A 37 -11.88 10.95 15.24
CA THR A 37 -11.52 12.01 14.28
C THR A 37 -10.01 12.09 14.12
N ILE A 38 -9.51 11.97 12.90
CA ILE A 38 -8.09 12.08 12.56
C ILE A 38 -7.84 13.14 11.48
N MET A 39 -6.65 13.73 11.50
CA MET A 39 -6.15 14.60 10.44
C MET A 39 -5.52 13.74 9.33
N LEU A 40 -6.01 13.85 8.10
CA LEU A 40 -5.41 13.20 6.94
C LEU A 40 -4.24 14.03 6.39
N PRO A 41 -3.26 13.41 5.70
CA PRO A 41 -2.12 14.13 5.11
C PRO A 41 -2.49 15.24 4.11
N ILE A 42 -3.72 15.21 3.57
CA ILE A 42 -4.26 16.27 2.71
C ILE A 42 -4.75 17.51 3.48
N GLY A 43 -4.59 17.55 4.81
CA GLY A 43 -5.08 18.64 5.67
C GLY A 43 -6.59 18.60 5.90
N ARG A 44 -7.20 17.41 5.83
CA ARG A 44 -8.65 17.20 6.04
C ARG A 44 -8.88 16.40 7.31
N GLU A 45 -9.68 16.93 8.23
CA GLU A 45 -10.19 16.14 9.36
C GLU A 45 -11.33 15.25 8.91
N VAL A 46 -11.31 14.00 9.38
CA VAL A 46 -12.33 13.01 9.06
C VAL A 46 -12.64 12.18 10.30
N THR A 47 -13.93 12.01 10.56
CA THR A 47 -14.45 11.14 11.62
C THR A 47 -14.78 9.76 11.04
N PHE A 48 -14.24 8.73 11.67
CA PHE A 48 -14.47 7.34 11.35
C PHE A 48 -15.37 6.71 12.41
N ALA A 49 -16.35 5.92 11.98
CA ALA A 49 -17.13 5.08 12.88
C ALA A 49 -16.28 3.90 13.39
N ILE A 50 -16.38 3.62 14.68
CA ILE A 50 -15.72 2.50 15.34
C ILE A 50 -16.77 1.40 15.55
N VAL A 51 -16.62 0.28 14.84
CA VAL A 51 -17.62 -0.79 14.85
C VAL A 51 -17.49 -1.72 16.05
N SER A 52 -16.28 -1.83 16.61
CA SER A 52 -16.02 -2.51 17.88
C SER A 52 -14.95 -1.77 18.63
N CYS A 53 -15.12 -1.67 19.95
CA CYS A 53 -14.11 -1.16 20.87
C CYS A 53 -14.13 -2.04 22.12
N GLU A 54 -13.03 -2.76 22.33
CA GLU A 54 -12.85 -3.69 23.44
C GLU A 54 -11.72 -3.20 24.33
N MET A 55 -11.84 -3.47 25.62
CA MET A 55 -10.92 -2.97 26.61
C MET A 55 -10.72 -4.02 27.70
N GLU A 56 -9.46 -4.18 28.07
CA GLU A 56 -8.93 -5.00 29.15
C GLU A 56 -8.05 -4.10 30.03
N GLU A 57 -7.47 -4.66 31.09
CA GLU A 57 -6.76 -3.88 32.11
C GLU A 57 -5.53 -3.12 31.58
N GLU A 58 -4.73 -3.73 30.69
CA GLU A 58 -3.53 -3.11 30.11
C GLU A 58 -3.54 -3.07 28.57
N ARG A 59 -4.71 -3.31 27.97
CA ARG A 59 -4.86 -3.44 26.53
C ARG A 59 -6.23 -2.95 26.07
N ALA A 60 -6.30 -2.31 24.91
CA ALA A 60 -7.55 -2.01 24.24
C ALA A 60 -7.42 -2.30 22.75
N SER A 61 -8.55 -2.57 22.10
CA SER A 61 -8.63 -2.70 20.66
C SER A 61 -9.80 -1.92 20.10
N ALA A 62 -9.65 -1.48 18.85
CA ALA A 62 -10.73 -0.86 18.11
C ALA A 62 -10.70 -1.29 16.65
N THR A 63 -11.89 -1.37 16.04
CA THR A 63 -12.07 -1.84 14.67
C THR A 63 -12.75 -0.78 13.83
N VAL A 64 -12.17 -0.54 12.64
CA VAL A 64 -12.75 0.30 11.58
C VAL A 64 -13.00 -0.59 10.37
N ILE A 65 -14.20 -0.50 9.79
CA ILE A 65 -14.47 -1.11 8.48
C ILE A 65 -14.04 -0.14 7.40
N LYS A 66 -13.15 -0.58 6.51
CA LYS A 66 -12.64 0.27 5.44
C LYS A 66 -13.72 0.54 4.39
N ASP A 67 -14.07 1.81 4.23
CA ASP A 67 -14.86 2.30 3.11
C ASP A 67 -13.94 2.75 1.96
N GLY A 68 -13.87 1.97 0.88
CA GLY A 68 -13.13 2.29 -0.35
C GLY A 68 -13.81 3.29 -1.29
N GLY A 69 -15.02 3.77 -0.97
CA GLY A 69 -15.80 4.58 -1.90
C GLY A 69 -16.21 3.77 -3.13
N ASP A 70 -16.25 4.41 -4.29
CA ASP A 70 -16.63 3.78 -5.56
C ASP A 70 -15.43 3.19 -6.33
N ASP A 71 -14.24 3.17 -5.72
CA ASP A 71 -13.07 2.48 -6.29
C ASP A 71 -13.26 0.96 -6.16
N PRO A 72 -12.96 0.16 -7.21
CA PRO A 72 -12.96 -1.31 -7.13
C PRO A 72 -11.75 -1.83 -6.33
N ASP A 73 -11.62 -1.37 -5.09
CA ASP A 73 -10.54 -1.69 -4.17
C ASP A 73 -10.85 -3.01 -3.46
N VAL A 74 -9.99 -4.01 -3.65
CA VAL A 74 -10.14 -5.35 -3.05
C VAL A 74 -10.12 -5.34 -1.51
N THR A 75 -9.67 -4.26 -0.89
CA THR A 75 -9.67 -4.06 0.56
C THR A 75 -10.91 -3.30 1.06
N HIS A 76 -11.85 -2.92 0.19
CA HIS A 76 -13.14 -2.39 0.60
C HIS A 76 -13.88 -3.40 1.50
N GLY A 77 -14.46 -2.92 2.60
CA GLY A 77 -15.16 -3.75 3.58
C GLY A 77 -14.24 -4.53 4.53
N ALA A 78 -12.92 -4.45 4.37
CA ALA A 78 -11.99 -5.10 5.28
C ALA A 78 -12.07 -4.50 6.69
N SER A 79 -12.05 -5.36 7.71
CA SER A 79 -11.91 -4.93 9.10
C SER A 79 -10.46 -4.59 9.37
N ILE A 80 -10.18 -3.36 9.81
CA ILE A 80 -8.86 -2.94 10.26
C ILE A 80 -8.92 -2.79 11.78
N VAL A 81 -8.15 -3.61 12.47
CA VAL A 81 -8.11 -3.67 13.94
C VAL A 81 -6.79 -3.08 14.42
N ALA A 82 -6.85 -2.13 15.35
CA ALA A 82 -5.69 -1.69 16.08
C ALA A 82 -5.80 -2.16 17.53
N THR A 83 -4.80 -2.91 17.99
CA THR A 83 -4.66 -3.31 19.39
C THR A 83 -3.51 -2.54 20.00
N VAL A 84 -3.79 -1.85 21.10
CA VAL A 84 -2.79 -1.06 21.84
C VAL A 84 -2.61 -1.59 23.24
N SER A 85 -1.37 -1.60 23.72
CA SER A 85 -1.03 -1.99 25.08
C SER A 85 0.11 -1.11 25.60
N TRP A 86 0.19 -0.97 26.91
CA TRP A 86 1.27 -0.19 27.52
C TRP A 86 2.63 -0.89 27.36
N THR A 87 3.69 -0.08 27.26
CA THR A 87 5.09 -0.49 27.38
C THR A 87 5.81 0.42 28.38
N GLU A 88 7.07 0.13 28.73
CA GLU A 88 7.84 1.01 29.61
C GLU A 88 8.10 2.37 28.95
N GLU A 89 8.61 2.34 27.71
CA GLU A 89 8.95 3.53 26.93
C GLU A 89 8.67 3.32 25.43
N GLY A 90 8.74 4.42 24.68
CA GLY A 90 8.65 4.40 23.22
C GLY A 90 7.25 4.17 22.63
N ILE A 91 7.13 4.42 21.32
CA ILE A 91 5.96 4.05 20.52
C ILE A 91 6.42 2.97 19.55
N HIS A 92 5.88 1.76 19.68
CA HIS A 92 6.24 0.62 18.85
C HIS A 92 5.07 0.24 17.95
N ILE A 93 5.30 0.17 16.64
CA ILE A 93 4.27 -0.16 15.65
C ILE A 93 4.67 -1.41 14.88
N ASP A 94 3.82 -2.42 14.91
CA ASP A 94 4.00 -3.67 14.15
C ASP A 94 2.64 -4.18 13.60
N GLY A 95 2.68 -5.20 12.74
CA GLY A 95 1.51 -5.85 12.17
C GLY A 95 1.20 -7.17 12.86
N GLY A 96 -0.07 -7.47 13.13
CA GLY A 96 -0.56 -8.77 13.55
C GLY A 96 -1.03 -9.60 12.36
N GLU A 97 -2.08 -10.40 12.59
CA GLU A 97 -2.73 -11.24 11.59
C GLU A 97 -3.14 -10.43 10.35
N GLY A 98 -2.90 -10.98 9.17
CA GLY A 98 -3.36 -10.43 7.89
C GLY A 98 -2.69 -9.13 7.45
N VAL A 99 -1.69 -8.64 8.19
CA VAL A 99 -0.74 -7.62 7.72
C VAL A 99 0.51 -8.29 7.20
N GLY A 100 0.81 -8.07 5.92
CA GLY A 100 1.90 -8.76 5.24
C GLY A 100 3.28 -8.41 5.80
N ARG A 101 4.25 -9.27 5.55
CA ARG A 101 5.68 -9.06 5.84
C ARG A 101 6.45 -8.85 4.56
N VAL A 102 7.39 -7.90 4.59
CA VAL A 102 8.26 -7.61 3.45
C VAL A 102 9.35 -8.67 3.37
N THR A 103 9.45 -9.35 2.23
CA THR A 103 10.40 -10.42 1.95
C THR A 103 11.38 -10.07 0.83
N LYS A 104 11.11 -9.02 0.06
CA LYS A 104 11.99 -8.52 -1.02
C LYS A 104 12.42 -7.07 -0.75
N PRO A 105 13.62 -6.67 -1.19
CA PRO A 105 14.07 -5.28 -1.09
C PRO A 105 13.36 -4.38 -2.12
N GLY A 106 13.54 -3.07 -1.99
CA GLY A 106 13.04 -2.06 -2.95
C GLY A 106 11.74 -1.37 -2.54
N LEU A 107 11.04 -1.91 -1.54
CA LEU A 107 9.94 -1.22 -0.87
C LEU A 107 10.48 -0.19 0.14
N PRO A 108 9.67 0.83 0.52
CA PRO A 108 10.06 1.83 1.51
C PRO A 108 10.06 1.28 2.96
N ILE A 109 9.94 -0.04 3.10
CA ILE A 109 9.87 -0.77 4.36
C ILE A 109 10.98 -1.83 4.30
N PRO A 110 11.80 -1.99 5.35
CA PRO A 110 12.85 -3.01 5.40
C PRO A 110 12.32 -4.45 5.28
N VAL A 111 13.17 -5.36 4.81
CA VAL A 111 12.86 -6.80 4.80
C VAL A 111 12.70 -7.32 6.24
N GLY A 112 11.69 -8.16 6.47
CA GLY A 112 11.30 -8.71 7.77
C GLY A 112 10.21 -7.92 8.48
N GLU A 113 10.05 -6.64 8.14
CA GLU A 113 9.09 -5.74 8.81
C GLU A 113 7.65 -5.91 8.30
N ALA A 114 6.69 -5.52 9.14
CA ALA A 114 5.30 -5.41 8.75
C ALA A 114 5.12 -4.36 7.63
N ALA A 115 4.29 -4.70 6.64
CA ALA A 115 3.95 -3.92 5.46
C ALA A 115 3.07 -2.70 5.79
N ILE A 116 3.51 -1.88 6.74
CA ILE A 116 2.92 -0.61 7.15
C ILE A 116 3.83 0.50 6.62
N ASN A 117 3.33 1.24 5.63
CA ASN A 117 4.12 2.25 4.92
C ASN A 117 4.49 3.44 5.84
N PRO A 118 5.52 4.22 5.48
CA PRO A 118 5.99 5.33 6.31
C PRO A 118 4.92 6.37 6.68
N VAL A 119 4.06 6.76 5.72
CA VAL A 119 3.00 7.76 5.99
C VAL A 119 1.99 7.25 7.02
N PRO A 120 1.38 6.05 6.87
CA PRO A 120 0.54 5.48 7.93
C PRO A 120 1.24 5.30 9.28
N ARG A 121 2.53 4.90 9.29
CA ARG A 121 3.31 4.81 10.54
C ARG A 121 3.39 6.18 11.22
N GLN A 122 3.73 7.23 10.47
CA GLN A 122 3.79 8.59 10.99
C GLN A 122 2.44 9.05 11.52
N MET A 123 1.36 8.83 10.78
CA MET A 123 0.00 9.20 11.22
C MET A 123 -0.37 8.55 12.58
N MET A 124 -0.05 7.26 12.76
CA MET A 124 -0.28 6.58 14.04
C MET A 124 0.62 7.10 15.17
N MET A 125 1.89 7.41 14.87
CA MET A 125 2.81 8.02 15.83
C MET A 125 2.31 9.41 16.26
N ASP A 126 1.86 10.24 15.32
CA ASP A 126 1.36 11.59 15.60
C ASP A 126 0.14 11.56 16.53
N VAL A 127 -0.82 10.69 16.22
CA VAL A 127 -2.01 10.48 17.07
C VAL A 127 -1.63 9.96 18.46
N ALA A 128 -0.71 9.00 18.55
CA ALA A 128 -0.28 8.45 19.83
C ALA A 128 0.41 9.53 20.68
N ASN A 129 1.32 10.31 20.08
CA ASN A 129 1.98 11.42 20.74
C ASN A 129 1.00 12.52 21.19
N GLU A 130 0.02 12.87 20.33
CA GLU A 130 -1.04 13.83 20.65
C GLU A 130 -1.79 13.41 21.93
N LEU A 131 -2.28 12.16 21.96
CA LEU A 131 -3.02 11.63 23.09
C LEU A 131 -2.15 11.49 24.35
N MET A 132 -0.95 10.93 24.22
CA MET A 132 -0.04 10.78 25.36
C MET A 132 0.31 12.13 26.00
N THR A 133 0.56 13.16 25.17
CA THR A 133 0.82 14.52 25.64
C THR A 133 -0.41 15.12 26.31
N LYS A 134 -1.58 15.02 25.67
CA LYS A 134 -2.84 15.57 26.16
C LYS A 134 -3.23 15.02 27.54
N TYR A 135 -3.01 13.73 27.78
CA TYR A 135 -3.37 13.06 29.03
C TYR A 135 -2.20 12.89 30.01
N GLY A 136 -1.01 13.43 29.70
CA GLY A 136 0.15 13.36 30.58
C GLY A 136 0.70 11.95 30.81
N ILE A 137 0.55 11.05 29.83
CA ILE A 137 1.00 9.66 29.92
C ILE A 137 2.52 9.59 29.74
N LYS A 138 3.20 8.98 30.71
CA LYS A 138 4.68 8.83 30.71
C LYS A 138 5.17 7.42 30.33
N ARG A 139 4.25 6.47 30.12
CA ARG A 139 4.54 5.11 29.66
C ARG A 139 4.70 5.09 28.14
N GLY A 140 5.35 4.07 27.60
CA GLY A 140 5.30 3.78 26.18
C GLY A 140 4.00 3.09 25.74
N VAL A 141 3.81 2.94 24.44
CA VAL A 141 2.69 2.19 23.85
C VAL A 141 3.16 1.31 22.70
N ARG A 142 2.66 0.07 22.68
CA ARG A 142 2.74 -0.84 21.53
C ARG A 142 1.43 -0.79 20.76
N ILE A 143 1.50 -0.67 19.45
CA ILE A 143 0.39 -0.63 18.50
C ILE A 143 0.57 -1.79 17.53
N ILE A 144 -0.37 -2.73 17.54
CA ILE A 144 -0.42 -3.87 16.61
C ILE A 144 -1.61 -3.68 15.68
N ILE A 145 -1.35 -3.60 14.37
CA ILE A 145 -2.40 -3.52 13.35
C ILE A 145 -2.67 -4.90 12.78
N SER A 146 -3.93 -5.35 12.84
CA SER A 146 -4.37 -6.61 12.27
C SER A 146 -5.48 -6.39 11.26
N VAL A 147 -5.58 -7.27 10.28
CA VAL A 147 -6.64 -7.29 9.27
C VAL A 147 -7.19 -8.71 9.21
N PRO A 148 -8.28 -9.02 9.92
CA PRO A 148 -8.92 -10.33 9.80
C PRO A 148 -9.21 -10.65 8.32
N ASN A 149 -8.87 -11.87 7.89
CA ASN A 149 -8.90 -12.32 6.48
C ASN A 149 -7.93 -11.58 5.53
N GLY A 150 -6.99 -10.79 6.05
CA GLY A 150 -6.04 -10.02 5.25
C GLY A 150 -5.16 -10.89 4.35
N GLU A 151 -4.81 -12.11 4.78
CA GLU A 151 -4.08 -13.06 3.95
C GLU A 151 -4.89 -13.49 2.70
N GLU A 152 -6.19 -13.78 2.88
CA GLU A 152 -7.07 -14.15 1.77
C GLU A 152 -7.32 -12.97 0.81
N ILE A 153 -7.47 -11.75 1.35
CA ILE A 153 -7.57 -10.53 0.54
C ILE A 153 -6.30 -10.33 -0.27
N ALA A 154 -5.12 -10.55 0.34
CA ALA A 154 -3.84 -10.35 -0.31
C ALA A 154 -3.62 -11.24 -1.53
N LYS A 155 -4.23 -12.43 -1.59
CA LYS A 155 -4.18 -13.31 -2.78
C LYS A 155 -4.77 -12.66 -4.04
N LYS A 156 -5.63 -11.64 -3.89
CA LYS A 156 -6.23 -10.87 -4.98
C LYS A 156 -5.48 -9.57 -5.28
N THR A 157 -4.32 -9.37 -4.67
CA THR A 157 -3.49 -8.15 -4.83
C THR A 157 -2.18 -8.47 -5.56
N LEU A 158 -1.45 -7.43 -5.96
CA LEU A 158 -0.09 -7.55 -6.49
C LEU A 158 0.98 -7.67 -5.39
N ASN A 159 0.60 -7.78 -4.10
CA ASN A 159 1.52 -7.76 -2.96
C ASN A 159 2.54 -8.90 -3.01
N GLY A 160 2.12 -10.12 -3.34
CA GLY A 160 3.03 -11.26 -3.42
C GLY A 160 4.21 -11.01 -4.38
N ARG A 161 3.93 -10.34 -5.51
CA ARG A 161 4.93 -9.98 -6.51
C ARG A 161 5.94 -8.97 -5.98
N LEU A 162 5.45 -7.97 -5.24
CA LEU A 162 6.26 -6.96 -4.56
C LEU A 162 7.05 -7.52 -3.37
N GLY A 163 6.89 -8.81 -3.05
CA GLY A 163 7.53 -9.43 -1.89
C GLY A 163 6.84 -9.07 -0.59
N ILE A 164 5.51 -9.03 -0.58
CA ILE A 164 4.72 -8.84 0.63
C ILE A 164 3.87 -10.10 0.81
N VAL A 165 4.14 -10.85 1.87
CA VAL A 165 3.59 -12.20 2.09
C VAL A 165 2.82 -12.27 3.42
N GLY A 166 1.76 -13.08 3.48
CA GLY A 166 0.97 -13.32 4.69
C GLY A 166 -0.08 -12.26 5.02
N GLY A 167 -0.33 -11.29 4.12
CA GLY A 167 -1.32 -10.25 4.38
C GLY A 167 -1.29 -9.06 3.43
N ILE A 168 -2.19 -8.10 3.67
CA ILE A 168 -2.25 -6.85 2.92
C ILE A 168 -1.25 -5.82 3.45
N SER A 169 -1.09 -4.73 2.69
CA SER A 169 -0.30 -3.58 3.11
C SER A 169 -1.18 -2.50 3.74
N ILE A 170 -0.71 -1.92 4.84
CA ILE A 170 -1.28 -0.72 5.45
C ILE A 170 -0.61 0.49 4.79
N LEU A 171 -1.31 1.11 3.85
CA LEU A 171 -0.76 2.11 2.93
C LEU A 171 -1.72 3.28 2.74
N GLY A 172 -1.20 4.37 2.17
CA GLY A 172 -1.96 5.57 1.85
C GLY A 172 -1.10 6.81 2.07
N THR A 173 -0.84 7.58 1.02
CA THR A 173 -0.02 8.81 1.13
C THR A 173 -0.85 10.05 1.43
N ARG A 174 -2.13 10.03 1.06
CA ARG A 174 -3.07 11.14 1.19
C ARG A 174 -4.19 10.88 2.19
N GLY A 175 -4.29 9.64 2.70
CA GLY A 175 -5.41 9.20 3.55
C GLY A 175 -6.70 8.88 2.80
N ILE A 176 -6.82 9.26 1.52
CA ILE A 176 -8.01 9.05 0.69
C ILE A 176 -7.77 8.08 -0.48
N VAL A 177 -8.83 7.40 -0.89
CA VAL A 177 -8.91 6.59 -2.11
C VAL A 177 -9.72 7.37 -3.14
N VAL A 178 -9.14 7.60 -4.31
CA VAL A 178 -9.81 8.27 -5.43
C VAL A 178 -10.16 7.20 -6.48
N PRO A 179 -11.43 7.02 -6.84
CA PRO A 179 -11.86 6.01 -7.80
C PRO A 179 -11.12 6.11 -9.14
N PHE A 180 -10.66 4.96 -9.64
CA PHE A 180 -9.97 4.83 -10.94
C PHE A 180 -8.75 5.76 -11.08
N SER A 181 -8.01 5.94 -9.98
CA SER A 181 -6.89 6.86 -9.93
C SER A 181 -5.72 6.43 -10.81
N THR A 182 -5.52 7.17 -11.91
CA THR A 182 -4.31 7.07 -12.74
C THR A 182 -3.03 7.27 -11.90
N SER A 183 -3.06 8.14 -10.89
CA SER A 183 -1.91 8.34 -10.01
C SER A 183 -1.59 7.14 -9.12
N ALA A 184 -2.62 6.44 -8.62
CA ALA A 184 -2.41 5.23 -7.82
C ALA A 184 -1.82 4.10 -8.67
N TYR A 185 -2.35 3.92 -9.90
CA TYR A 185 -1.81 2.94 -10.84
C TYR A 185 -0.37 3.25 -11.28
N ARG A 186 -0.05 4.51 -11.56
CA ARG A 186 1.34 4.91 -11.85
C ARG A 186 2.28 4.66 -10.66
N ALA A 187 1.80 4.85 -9.44
CA ALA A 187 2.58 4.55 -8.25
C ALA A 187 2.87 3.05 -8.10
N SER A 188 1.92 2.16 -8.43
CA SER A 188 2.16 0.71 -8.38
C SER A 188 3.23 0.27 -9.40
N ILE A 189 3.21 0.84 -10.62
CA ILE A 189 4.26 0.61 -11.63
C ILE A 189 5.63 1.00 -11.09
N VAL A 190 5.73 2.20 -10.46
CA VAL A 190 7.00 2.66 -9.88
C VAL A 190 7.49 1.71 -8.81
N ARG A 191 6.61 1.22 -7.92
CA ARG A 191 6.97 0.26 -6.87
C ARG A 191 7.46 -1.07 -7.43
N ALA A 192 6.80 -1.59 -8.47
CA ALA A 192 7.24 -2.82 -9.12
C ALA A 192 8.64 -2.66 -9.74
N LEU A 193 8.92 -1.51 -10.37
CA LEU A 193 10.26 -1.21 -10.91
C LEU A 193 11.32 -1.05 -9.80
N GLU A 194 10.99 -0.41 -8.68
CA GLU A 194 11.89 -0.28 -7.53
C GLU A 194 12.27 -1.64 -6.94
N VAL A 195 11.30 -2.55 -6.81
CA VAL A 195 11.53 -3.94 -6.40
C VAL A 195 12.40 -4.68 -7.43
N ALA A 196 12.11 -4.54 -8.73
CA ALA A 196 12.90 -5.17 -9.79
C ALA A 196 14.38 -4.75 -9.72
N VAL A 197 14.65 -3.44 -9.60
CA VAL A 197 16.01 -2.91 -9.49
C VAL A 197 16.70 -3.39 -8.24
N ALA A 198 16.02 -3.37 -7.09
CA ALA A 198 16.57 -3.83 -5.82
C ALA A 198 16.86 -5.35 -5.82
N CYS A 199 16.10 -6.13 -6.60
CA CYS A 199 16.35 -7.54 -6.86
C CYS A 199 17.46 -7.78 -7.90
N GLY A 200 18.12 -6.74 -8.40
CA GLY A 200 19.20 -6.82 -9.38
C GLY A 200 18.75 -7.07 -10.81
N CYS A 201 17.50 -6.79 -11.16
CA CYS A 201 17.02 -6.85 -12.53
C CYS A 201 17.51 -5.62 -13.31
N ASP A 202 18.43 -5.82 -14.27
CA ASP A 202 18.90 -4.78 -15.18
C ASP A 202 18.21 -4.84 -16.56
N HIS A 203 17.48 -5.92 -16.82
CA HIS A 203 16.58 -6.11 -17.95
C HIS A 203 15.15 -6.34 -17.44
N VAL A 204 14.21 -5.47 -17.81
CA VAL A 204 12.78 -5.60 -17.48
C VAL A 204 11.92 -5.74 -18.73
N VAL A 205 10.81 -6.48 -18.60
CA VAL A 205 9.78 -6.63 -19.61
C VAL A 205 8.49 -6.01 -19.09
N VAL A 206 8.01 -4.96 -19.77
CA VAL A 206 6.80 -4.23 -19.40
C VAL A 206 5.63 -4.70 -20.28
N THR A 207 4.49 -5.03 -19.66
CA THR A 207 3.37 -5.70 -20.34
C THR A 207 2.06 -4.97 -20.15
N THR A 208 1.09 -5.15 -21.06
CA THR A 208 -0.24 -4.52 -20.93
C THR A 208 -1.09 -5.18 -19.85
N GLY A 209 -0.78 -6.41 -19.46
CA GLY A 209 -1.40 -7.08 -18.31
C GLY A 209 -0.95 -8.53 -18.16
N GLY A 210 -1.61 -9.27 -17.26
CA GLY A 210 -1.25 -10.65 -16.93
C GLY A 210 -1.16 -11.64 -18.12
N ARG A 211 -1.94 -11.44 -19.19
CA ARG A 211 -1.88 -12.31 -20.40
C ARG A 211 -0.57 -12.11 -21.18
N SER A 212 -0.25 -10.87 -21.56
CA SER A 212 1.03 -10.53 -22.20
C SER A 212 2.22 -10.82 -21.30
N GLU A 213 2.07 -10.69 -19.98
CA GLU A 213 3.08 -11.08 -19.01
C GLU A 213 3.37 -12.59 -19.02
N THR A 214 2.33 -13.43 -18.90
CA THR A 214 2.49 -14.89 -18.96
C THR A 214 3.19 -15.32 -20.24
N TYR A 215 2.84 -14.68 -21.37
CA TYR A 215 3.51 -14.92 -22.64
C TYR A 215 4.98 -14.46 -22.61
N ALA A 216 5.25 -13.27 -22.09
CA ALA A 216 6.60 -12.74 -21.96
C ALA A 216 7.49 -13.63 -21.07
N MET A 217 6.97 -14.16 -19.96
CA MET A 217 7.73 -15.06 -19.09
C MET A 217 8.18 -16.34 -19.81
N LYS A 218 7.35 -16.87 -20.71
CA LYS A 218 7.74 -18.02 -21.56
C LYS A 218 8.83 -17.68 -22.59
N GLN A 219 8.86 -16.44 -23.07
CA GLN A 219 9.85 -15.96 -24.04
C GLN A 219 11.19 -15.58 -23.39
N TYR A 220 11.14 -15.13 -22.13
CA TYR A 220 12.30 -14.71 -21.36
C TYR A 220 12.45 -15.56 -20.07
N PRO A 221 12.55 -16.90 -20.16
CA PRO A 221 12.57 -17.77 -18.97
C PRO A 221 13.83 -17.63 -18.11
N HIS A 222 14.85 -16.93 -18.61
CA HIS A 222 16.08 -16.62 -17.89
C HIS A 222 15.97 -15.37 -17.01
N LEU A 223 14.89 -14.59 -17.15
CA LEU A 223 14.64 -13.41 -16.32
C LEU A 223 13.89 -13.82 -15.04
N LYS A 224 14.19 -13.10 -13.94
CA LYS A 224 13.47 -13.27 -12.67
C LYS A 224 12.03 -12.79 -12.81
N GLU A 225 11.14 -13.28 -11.97
CA GLU A 225 9.72 -12.87 -11.96
C GLU A 225 9.55 -11.35 -11.78
N GLU A 226 10.40 -10.72 -10.96
CA GLU A 226 10.36 -9.27 -10.70
C GLU A 226 10.73 -8.44 -11.93
N ALA A 227 11.36 -9.03 -12.95
CA ALA A 227 11.67 -8.34 -14.19
C ALA A 227 10.41 -8.07 -15.04
N PHE A 228 9.30 -8.74 -14.76
CA PHE A 228 8.05 -8.58 -15.50
C PHE A 228 7.14 -7.59 -14.77
N ILE A 229 6.70 -6.55 -15.49
CA ILE A 229 6.00 -5.41 -14.90
C ILE A 229 4.74 -5.11 -15.70
N GLU A 230 3.56 -5.31 -15.10
CA GLU A 230 2.30 -4.88 -15.67
C GLU A 230 2.20 -3.34 -15.64
N MET A 231 2.23 -2.73 -16.83
CA MET A 231 2.16 -1.27 -17.00
C MET A 231 0.80 -0.77 -17.50
N GLY A 232 -0.10 -1.66 -17.91
CA GLY A 232 -1.33 -1.28 -18.60
C GLY A 232 -1.01 -0.43 -19.83
N ASP A 233 -1.67 0.72 -19.94
CA ASP A 233 -1.48 1.65 -21.07
C ASP A 233 -0.39 2.71 -20.82
N PHE A 234 0.39 2.61 -19.74
CA PHE A 234 1.32 3.65 -19.32
C PHE A 234 2.75 3.52 -19.87
N VAL A 235 2.93 3.01 -21.10
CA VAL A 235 4.25 2.70 -21.69
C VAL A 235 5.26 3.86 -21.61
N GLY A 236 4.88 5.05 -22.05
CA GLY A 236 5.77 6.20 -22.05
C GLY A 236 6.15 6.68 -20.64
N PHE A 237 5.24 6.50 -19.67
CA PHE A 237 5.55 6.77 -18.26
C PHE A 237 6.51 5.72 -17.72
N THR A 238 6.23 4.43 -17.94
CA THR A 238 7.04 3.31 -17.45
C THR A 238 8.47 3.38 -17.98
N LEU A 239 8.66 3.60 -19.28
CA LEU A 239 10.01 3.72 -19.88
C LEU A 239 10.81 4.92 -19.30
N LYS A 240 10.15 6.03 -18.99
CA LYS A 240 10.79 7.16 -18.30
C LYS A 240 11.23 6.78 -16.88
N GLN A 241 10.43 5.98 -16.17
CA GLN A 241 10.79 5.47 -14.85
C GLN A 241 11.94 4.47 -14.93
N CYS A 242 11.95 3.55 -15.91
CA CYS A 242 13.07 2.64 -16.15
C CYS A 242 14.39 3.41 -16.32
N LYS A 243 14.38 4.48 -17.14
CA LYS A 243 15.53 5.35 -17.33
C LYS A 243 15.94 6.04 -16.02
N ARG A 244 14.99 6.61 -15.28
CA ARG A 244 15.24 7.29 -13.98
C ARG A 244 15.90 6.34 -12.97
N LEU A 245 15.47 5.08 -12.95
CA LEU A 245 15.95 4.05 -12.03
C LEU A 245 17.21 3.33 -12.54
N GLY A 246 17.79 3.74 -13.67
CA GLY A 246 19.05 3.18 -14.18
C GLY A 246 18.93 1.77 -14.80
N ILE A 247 17.73 1.35 -15.19
CA ILE A 247 17.51 0.06 -15.85
C ILE A 247 18.18 0.06 -17.23
N LYS A 248 19.01 -0.94 -17.50
CA LYS A 248 19.86 -1.00 -18.71
C LYS A 248 19.09 -1.43 -19.95
N LYS A 249 18.08 -2.29 -19.81
CA LYS A 249 17.29 -2.81 -20.92
C LYS A 249 15.81 -2.88 -20.55
N SER A 250 14.94 -2.38 -21.43
CA SER A 250 13.49 -2.51 -21.26
C SER A 250 12.81 -2.92 -22.57
N VAL A 251 11.97 -3.96 -22.50
CA VAL A 251 11.15 -4.46 -23.62
C VAL A 251 9.69 -4.27 -23.29
N ALA A 252 8.91 -3.64 -24.17
CA ALA A 252 7.46 -3.59 -24.06
C ALA A 252 6.80 -4.69 -24.90
N ARG A 253 5.79 -5.35 -24.34
CA ARG A 253 5.01 -6.42 -24.97
C ARG A 253 3.52 -6.13 -24.85
N TRP A 254 2.80 -6.30 -25.95
CA TRP A 254 1.34 -6.15 -26.01
C TRP A 254 0.65 -7.50 -26.15
N ASP A 255 -0.63 -7.55 -25.78
CA ASP A 255 -1.46 -8.76 -25.82
C ASP A 255 -1.65 -9.33 -27.25
N ASP A 256 -1.41 -8.53 -28.30
CA ASP A 256 -1.47 -8.94 -29.70
C ASP A 256 -0.15 -9.52 -30.25
N GLY A 257 0.84 -9.75 -29.37
CA GLY A 257 2.15 -10.29 -29.74
C GLY A 257 3.15 -9.26 -30.26
N LYS A 258 2.77 -7.97 -30.38
CA LYS A 258 3.70 -6.92 -30.78
C LYS A 258 4.78 -6.67 -29.73
N ILE A 259 5.97 -6.34 -30.21
CA ILE A 259 7.19 -6.20 -29.42
C ILE A 259 7.79 -4.83 -29.70
N PHE A 260 8.21 -4.14 -28.64
CA PHE A 260 9.06 -2.97 -28.75
C PHE A 260 10.26 -3.13 -27.80
N GLU A 261 11.48 -3.17 -28.34
CA GLU A 261 12.70 -3.22 -27.52
C GLU A 261 13.34 -1.83 -27.49
N SER A 262 13.53 -1.28 -26.30
CA SER A 262 14.29 -0.04 -26.11
C SER A 262 15.68 -0.36 -25.53
N ARG A 263 16.72 0.12 -26.22
CA ARG A 263 18.09 0.19 -25.69
C ARG A 263 18.41 1.66 -25.36
N PRO A 264 19.24 1.97 -24.37
CA PRO A 264 19.51 3.33 -23.94
C PRO A 264 20.42 4.07 -24.93
N ARG A 265 19.90 4.38 -26.13
CA ARG A 265 20.36 5.49 -26.98
C ARG A 265 19.14 6.13 -27.65
N ARG A 266 18.69 7.24 -27.05
CA ARG A 266 17.66 8.21 -27.49
C ARG A 266 16.23 7.66 -27.64
N TYR A 267 15.41 7.89 -26.63
CA TYR A 267 13.95 7.91 -26.77
C TYR A 267 13.55 9.35 -27.17
N ASP A 268 13.18 9.58 -28.43
CA ASP A 268 12.80 10.90 -28.97
C ASP A 268 11.28 11.15 -28.99
N GLY A 269 10.48 10.24 -28.41
CA GLY A 269 9.04 10.38 -28.34
C GLY A 269 8.30 10.07 -29.64
N SER A 270 8.99 9.57 -30.68
CA SER A 270 8.34 9.08 -31.88
C SER A 270 8.03 7.57 -31.79
N PHE A 271 6.78 7.20 -32.07
CA PHE A 271 6.39 5.81 -32.27
C PHE A 271 6.90 5.35 -33.64
N GLN A 272 8.13 4.84 -33.72
CA GLN A 272 8.53 4.08 -34.90
C GLN A 272 7.91 2.68 -34.83
N LYS A 273 6.95 2.42 -35.73
CA LYS A 273 6.51 1.07 -36.05
C LYS A 273 7.74 0.29 -36.55
N CYS A 274 8.25 -0.64 -35.76
CA CYS A 274 9.06 -1.73 -36.31
C CYS A 274 8.09 -2.78 -36.87
N THR A 275 8.19 -3.00 -38.18
CA THR A 275 7.56 -4.12 -38.90
C THR A 275 8.15 -5.46 -38.46
N CYS A 276 7.30 -6.48 -38.58
CA CYS A 276 7.48 -7.89 -38.23
C CYS A 276 8.86 -8.49 -38.59
#